data_AF-A0A239BW22-F1
#
_entry.id   AF-A0A239BW22-F1
#
_cell.length_a   1.000
_cell.length_b   1.000
_cell.length_c   1.000
_cell.angle_alpha   90.00
_cell.angle_beta   90.00
_cell.angle_gamma   90.00
#
_symmetry.space_group_name_H-M   'P 1'
#
loop_
_entity.id
_entity.type
_entity.pdbx_description
1 polymer ?
#
loop_
_entity_poly.entity_id
_entity_poly.type
_entity_poly.pdbx_seq_one_letter_code
_entity_poly.pdbx_strand_id
1 'polypeptide(L)'
;MTSVAGARWGLVFWEQAGQAYAGITGPETRTGTAPVPEGAIFTGIEFAVGTSLRTVPTPALVDGGIELPDTTRRTFRLDGARWATPGPDDAEALVESLVRAGVVVRDPLVAEVLRGHRPAVSGRTLERRFRAATGLTRGAVRQIERARTAAELLAGGDPAVDVVAKLDYFDEPHLARALRTYVGRTVGQLRDGGGGAIALDVGQRSTS
;
A
#
# COMPACT_ATOMS: atom_id res chain seq x y z
N MET A 1 8.24 6.25 12.29
CA MET A 1 6.86 6.76 12.02
C MET A 1 5.86 5.63 12.20
N THR A 2 4.56 5.92 12.34
CA THR A 2 3.52 4.87 12.30
C THR A 2 3.27 4.46 10.86
N SER A 3 3.39 3.16 10.56
CA SER A 3 2.99 2.58 9.26
C SER A 3 1.49 2.29 9.29
N VAL A 4 0.78 2.70 8.24
CA VAL A 4 -0.64 2.43 8.05
C VAL A 4 -0.78 1.26 7.10
N ALA A 5 -1.56 0.25 7.52
CA ALA A 5 -1.82 -0.94 6.74
C ALA A 5 -2.19 -0.57 5.29
N GLY A 6 -1.52 -1.22 4.34
CA GLY A 6 -1.72 -1.03 2.90
C GLY A 6 -2.10 -2.33 2.23
N ALA A 7 -3.03 -2.28 1.27
CA ALA A 7 -3.40 -3.46 0.48
C ALA A 7 -2.49 -3.69 -0.74
N ARG A 8 -1.49 -2.83 -0.92
CA ARG A 8 -0.66 -2.74 -2.12
C ARG A 8 0.77 -3.18 -1.80
N TRP A 9 1.42 -3.75 -2.80
CA TRP A 9 2.86 -3.94 -2.78
C TRP A 9 3.52 -2.74 -3.49
N GLY A 10 4.81 -2.54 -3.25
CA GLY A 10 5.53 -1.40 -3.80
C GLY A 10 7.01 -1.68 -4.07
N LEU A 11 7.65 -0.73 -4.74
CA LEU A 11 9.09 -0.56 -4.73
C LEU A 11 9.44 0.67 -3.90
N VAL A 12 10.51 0.58 -3.13
CA VAL A 12 11.01 1.70 -2.35
C VAL A 12 12.51 1.83 -2.58
N PHE A 13 12.96 3.06 -2.79
CA PHE A 13 14.35 3.43 -2.98
C PHE A 13 14.73 4.45 -1.92
N TRP A 14 15.87 4.28 -1.27
CA TRP A 14 16.34 5.24 -0.28
C TRP A 14 17.86 5.31 -0.22
N GLU A 15 18.37 6.44 0.25
CA GLU A 15 19.78 6.61 0.58
C GLU A 15 19.96 6.79 2.08
N GLN A 16 20.95 6.10 2.65
CA GLN A 16 21.33 6.23 4.06
C GLN A 16 22.85 6.17 4.18
N ALA A 17 23.44 7.16 4.86
CA ALA A 17 24.89 7.27 5.04
C ALA A 17 25.70 7.18 3.73
N GLY A 18 25.15 7.73 2.64
CA GLY A 18 25.78 7.74 1.30
C GLY A 18 25.64 6.43 0.51
N GLN A 19 25.04 5.39 1.10
CA GLN A 19 24.73 4.12 0.45
C GLN A 19 23.29 4.12 -0.07
N ALA A 20 23.08 3.60 -1.28
CA ALA A 20 21.76 3.45 -1.88
C ALA A 20 21.20 2.05 -1.66
N TYR A 21 19.88 2.01 -1.45
CA TYR A 21 19.11 0.80 -1.19
C TYR A 21 17.85 0.81 -2.04
N ALA A 22 17.37 -0.39 -2.35
CA ALA A 22 16.11 -0.61 -3.04
C ALA A 22 15.44 -1.82 -2.38
N GLY A 23 14.13 -1.82 -2.32
CA GLY A 23 13.36 -2.90 -1.71
C GLY A 23 11.99 -3.05 -2.34
N ILE A 24 11.45 -4.25 -2.19
CA ILE A 24 10.05 -4.56 -2.46
C ILE A 24 9.33 -4.48 -1.12
N THR A 25 8.26 -3.71 -1.04
CA THR A 25 7.33 -3.70 0.10
C THR A 25 6.10 -4.53 -0.23
N GLY A 26 5.58 -5.26 0.75
CA GLY A 26 4.35 -6.01 0.59
C GLY A 26 3.14 -5.33 1.20
N PRO A 27 1.93 -5.90 0.95
CA PRO A 27 0.74 -5.51 1.66
C PRO A 27 0.87 -5.76 3.16
N GLU A 28 0.31 -4.88 3.97
CA GLU A 28 0.30 -4.97 5.43
C GLU A 28 -1.13 -5.24 5.92
N THR A 29 -1.28 -6.23 6.80
CA THR A 29 -2.57 -6.64 7.37
C THR A 29 -2.99 -5.79 8.56
N ARG A 30 -2.08 -4.99 9.10
CA ARG A 30 -2.28 -4.13 10.27
C ARG A 30 -1.26 -3.00 10.31
N THR A 31 -1.53 -1.99 11.13
CA THR A 31 -0.57 -0.92 11.43
C THR A 31 0.71 -1.48 12.03
N GLY A 32 1.83 -0.82 11.73
CA GLY A 32 3.15 -1.17 12.24
C GLY A 32 4.01 0.06 12.50
N THR A 33 5.30 -0.15 12.62
CA THR A 33 6.31 0.92 12.75
C THR A 33 7.24 0.86 11.56
N ALA A 34 7.33 1.96 10.81
CA ALA A 34 8.32 2.11 9.76
C ALA A 34 9.50 2.92 10.32
N PRO A 35 10.72 2.35 10.39
CA PRO A 35 11.92 3.11 10.70
C PRO A 35 12.19 4.08 9.55
N VAL A 36 12.34 5.36 9.88
CA VAL A 36 12.74 6.41 8.93
C VAL A 36 14.08 6.92 9.43
N PRO A 37 15.20 6.49 8.82
CA PRO A 37 16.51 7.00 9.19
C PRO A 37 16.55 8.52 9.00
N GLU A 38 17.25 9.21 9.90
CA GLU A 38 17.41 10.66 9.80
C GLU A 38 18.14 11.02 8.50
N GLY A 39 17.60 12.02 7.78
CA GLY A 39 18.16 12.48 6.50
C GLY A 39 17.96 11.52 5.32
N ALA A 40 17.27 10.40 5.49
CA ALA A 40 16.96 9.51 4.38
C ALA A 40 15.87 10.11 3.48
N ILE A 41 16.15 10.14 2.18
CA ILE A 41 15.19 10.51 1.14
C ILE A 41 14.64 9.22 0.56
N PHE A 42 13.31 9.11 0.51
CA PHE A 42 12.60 7.94 -0.01
C PHE A 42 11.91 8.29 -1.32
N THR A 43 12.02 7.38 -2.29
CA THR A 43 11.16 7.35 -3.49
C THR A 43 10.40 6.04 -3.46
N GLY A 44 9.06 6.13 -3.36
CA GLY A 44 8.17 4.98 -3.30
C GLY A 44 7.31 4.89 -4.55
N ILE A 45 7.13 3.68 -5.07
CA ILE A 45 6.21 3.36 -6.16
C ILE A 45 5.24 2.30 -5.65
N GLU A 46 3.98 2.69 -5.43
CA GLU A 46 2.92 1.74 -5.07
C GLU A 46 2.25 1.19 -6.32
N PHE A 47 2.05 -0.13 -6.37
CA PHE A 47 1.39 -0.77 -7.49
C PHE A 47 -0.08 -1.06 -7.19
N ALA A 48 -0.92 -0.91 -8.22
CA ALA A 48 -2.36 -1.14 -8.10
C ALA A 48 -2.68 -2.57 -7.65
N VAL A 49 -3.74 -2.73 -6.85
CA VAL A 49 -4.22 -4.05 -6.41
C VAL A 49 -4.48 -4.94 -7.64
N GLY A 50 -4.06 -6.21 -7.55
CA GLY A 50 -4.17 -7.18 -8.64
C GLY A 50 -3.00 -7.18 -9.62
N THR A 51 -2.01 -6.32 -9.40
CA THR A 51 -0.66 -6.49 -9.98
C THR A 51 0.21 -7.33 -9.05
N SER A 52 1.23 -7.97 -9.61
CA SER A 52 2.23 -8.72 -8.86
C SER A 52 3.55 -8.76 -9.62
N LEU A 53 4.63 -9.07 -8.92
CA LEU A 53 5.88 -9.45 -9.56
C LEU A 53 5.77 -10.87 -10.12
N ARG A 54 6.36 -11.10 -11.28
CA ARG A 54 6.42 -12.43 -11.90
C ARG A 54 7.20 -13.43 -11.05
N THR A 55 8.31 -13.00 -10.46
CA THR A 55 9.24 -13.88 -9.72
C THR A 55 9.03 -13.90 -8.22
N VAL A 56 8.29 -12.94 -7.67
CA VAL A 56 7.99 -12.87 -6.24
C VAL A 56 6.48 -12.88 -6.05
N PRO A 57 5.90 -13.98 -5.53
CA PRO A 57 4.47 -14.04 -5.29
C PRO A 57 4.10 -13.07 -4.15
N THR A 58 3.10 -12.22 -4.38
CA THR A 58 2.61 -11.24 -3.39
C THR A 58 2.29 -11.85 -2.01
N PRO A 59 1.74 -13.07 -1.89
CA PRO A 59 1.55 -13.72 -0.58
C PRO A 59 2.83 -13.86 0.27
N ALA A 60 4.01 -13.96 -0.36
CA ALA A 60 5.28 -14.07 0.36
C ALA A 60 5.78 -12.71 0.89
N LEU A 61 5.16 -11.60 0.46
CA LEU A 61 5.51 -10.24 0.86
C LEU A 61 4.60 -9.71 1.99
N VAL A 62 3.50 -10.40 2.30
CA VAL A 62 2.52 -9.91 3.29
C VAL A 62 3.19 -9.67 4.65
N ASP A 63 2.94 -8.49 5.23
CA ASP A 63 3.54 -8.00 6.48
C ASP A 63 5.07 -7.92 6.45
N GLY A 64 5.65 -7.74 5.26
CA GLY A 64 7.09 -7.66 5.09
C GLY A 64 7.53 -7.06 3.77
N GLY A 65 8.71 -7.47 3.33
CA GLY A 65 9.38 -6.97 2.14
C GLY A 65 10.69 -7.69 1.87
N ILE A 66 11.33 -7.35 0.76
CA ILE A 66 12.61 -7.92 0.34
C ILE A 66 13.53 -6.78 -0.05
N GLU A 67 14.69 -6.68 0.59
CA GLU A 67 15.76 -5.79 0.13
C GLU A 67 16.38 -6.36 -1.15
N LEU A 68 16.55 -5.51 -2.16
CA LEU A 68 17.07 -5.90 -3.46
C LEU A 68 18.60 -5.84 -3.47
N PRO A 69 19.26 -6.91 -3.94
CA PRO A 69 20.71 -6.99 -3.97
C PRO A 69 21.30 -6.08 -5.06
N ASP A 70 22.62 -5.85 -4.97
CA ASP A 70 23.42 -5.13 -5.95
C ASP A 70 22.88 -3.71 -6.25
N THR A 71 22.29 -3.05 -5.25
CA THR A 71 21.74 -1.71 -5.39
C THR A 71 22.84 -0.64 -5.33
N THR A 72 22.75 0.30 -6.25
CA THR A 72 23.60 1.47 -6.39
C THR A 72 22.74 2.71 -6.59
N ARG A 73 23.32 3.91 -6.50
CA ARG A 73 22.58 5.17 -6.72
C ARG A 73 21.92 5.26 -8.10
N ARG A 74 22.44 4.54 -9.10
CA ARG A 74 21.95 4.61 -10.49
C ARG A 74 21.22 3.37 -10.94
N THR A 75 21.45 2.23 -10.29
CA THR A 75 20.91 0.95 -10.75
C THR A 75 20.59 0.01 -9.60
N PHE A 76 19.61 -0.87 -9.82
CA PHE A 76 19.24 -1.95 -8.92
C PHE A 76 18.98 -3.24 -9.70
N ARG A 77 18.89 -4.39 -9.01
CA ARG A 77 18.51 -5.66 -9.64
C ARG A 77 17.11 -6.10 -9.25
N LEU A 78 16.33 -6.49 -10.26
CA LEU A 78 15.00 -7.06 -10.10
C LEU A 78 14.73 -8.02 -11.24
N ASP A 79 14.22 -9.20 -10.89
CA ASP A 79 13.92 -10.26 -11.85
C ASP A 79 15.14 -10.65 -12.72
N GLY A 80 16.30 -10.77 -12.07
CA GLY A 80 17.58 -11.12 -12.70
C GLY A 80 18.22 -10.02 -13.56
N ALA A 81 17.45 -9.02 -14.00
CA ALA A 81 17.91 -7.90 -14.81
C ALA A 81 18.34 -6.70 -13.96
N ARG A 82 19.13 -5.81 -14.57
CA ARG A 82 19.54 -4.53 -13.98
C ARG A 82 18.67 -3.41 -14.55
N TRP A 83 18.16 -2.56 -13.67
CA TRP A 83 17.26 -1.45 -13.96
C TRP A 83 17.87 -0.14 -13.49
N ALA A 84 17.44 0.99 -14.05
CA ALA A 84 17.82 2.31 -13.55
C ALA A 84 17.03 2.64 -12.28
N THR A 85 17.72 3.10 -11.23
CA THR A 85 17.07 3.63 -10.02
C THR A 85 16.35 4.92 -10.38
N PRO A 86 15.03 5.05 -10.13
CA PRO A 86 14.26 6.20 -10.57
C PRO A 86 14.57 7.40 -9.68
N GLY A 87 14.68 8.58 -10.29
CA GLY A 87 14.45 9.82 -9.57
C GLY A 87 12.95 10.06 -9.33
N PRO A 88 12.56 11.14 -8.64
CA PRO A 88 11.16 11.49 -8.41
C PRO A 88 10.33 11.60 -9.69
N ASP A 89 10.93 12.07 -10.79
CA ASP A 89 10.25 12.33 -12.06
C ASP A 89 10.35 11.16 -13.07
N ASP A 90 11.03 10.06 -12.70
CA ASP A 90 11.30 8.92 -13.59
C ASP A 90 10.52 7.65 -13.23
N ALA A 91 9.65 7.72 -12.21
CA ALA A 91 8.94 6.58 -11.67
C ALA A 91 8.04 5.90 -12.72
N GLU A 92 7.30 6.69 -13.49
CA GLU A 92 6.40 6.21 -14.55
C GLU A 92 7.19 5.48 -15.65
N ALA A 93 8.33 6.04 -16.08
CA ALA A 93 9.17 5.45 -17.11
C ALA A 93 9.76 4.10 -16.68
N LEU A 94 10.14 3.97 -15.40
CA LEU A 94 10.54 2.69 -14.83
C LEU A 94 9.38 1.68 -14.86
N VAL A 95 8.20 2.08 -14.39
CA VAL A 95 7.01 1.21 -14.35
C VAL A 95 6.65 0.71 -15.75
N GLU A 96 6.63 1.58 -16.76
CA GLU A 96 6.38 1.20 -18.15
C GLU A 96 7.39 0.15 -18.65
N SER A 97 8.65 0.33 -18.31
CA SER A 97 9.73 -0.58 -18.70
C SER A 97 9.59 -1.96 -18.02
N LEU A 98 9.23 -1.98 -16.73
CA LEU A 98 8.97 -3.22 -15.97
C LEU A 98 7.77 -3.99 -16.53
N VAL A 99 6.69 -3.29 -16.89
CA VAL A 99 5.51 -3.89 -17.52
C VAL A 99 5.85 -4.44 -18.90
N ARG A 100 6.59 -3.68 -19.73
CA ARG A 100 6.99 -4.11 -21.07
C ARG A 100 7.87 -5.36 -21.05
N ALA A 101 8.72 -5.51 -20.04
CA ALA A 101 9.54 -6.71 -19.82
C ALA A 101 8.78 -7.86 -19.11
N GLY A 102 7.52 -7.65 -18.74
CA GLY A 102 6.67 -8.61 -18.03
C GLY A 102 7.11 -8.90 -16.60
N VAL A 103 7.97 -8.05 -16.01
CA VAL A 103 8.39 -8.18 -14.60
C VAL A 103 7.19 -7.94 -13.69
N VAL A 104 6.41 -6.91 -14.01
CA VAL A 104 5.12 -6.62 -13.38
C VAL A 104 4.03 -7.19 -14.25
N VAL A 105 3.21 -8.04 -13.66
CA VAL A 105 2.06 -8.69 -14.32
C VAL A 105 0.77 -8.30 -13.62
N ARG A 106 -0.35 -8.48 -14.31
CA ARG A 106 -1.69 -8.23 -13.77
C ARG A 106 -2.57 -9.46 -13.96
N ASP A 107 -3.25 -9.90 -12.92
CA ASP A 107 -4.21 -10.99 -13.06
C ASP A 107 -5.49 -10.48 -13.74
N PRO A 108 -5.89 -11.02 -14.91
CA PRO A 108 -7.05 -10.51 -15.65
C PRO A 108 -8.37 -10.63 -14.90
N LEU A 109 -8.56 -11.73 -14.18
CA LEU A 109 -9.79 -11.99 -13.42
C LEU A 109 -9.90 -11.04 -12.23
N VAL A 110 -8.79 -10.78 -11.53
CA VAL A 110 -8.76 -9.76 -10.47
C VAL A 110 -9.01 -8.36 -11.05
N ALA A 111 -8.42 -8.05 -12.21
CA ALA A 111 -8.64 -6.76 -12.88
C ALA A 111 -10.11 -6.53 -13.30
N GLU A 112 -10.82 -7.56 -13.75
CA GLU A 112 -12.26 -7.50 -14.03
C GLU A 112 -13.08 -7.21 -12.77
N VAL A 113 -12.79 -7.93 -11.68
CA VAL A 113 -13.49 -7.79 -10.40
C VAL A 113 -13.28 -6.42 -9.79
N LEU A 114 -12.07 -5.88 -9.88
CA LEU A 114 -11.76 -4.52 -9.42
C LEU A 114 -12.46 -3.45 -10.26
N ARG A 115 -12.76 -3.73 -11.53
CA ARG A 115 -13.62 -2.88 -12.38
C ARG A 115 -15.12 -3.07 -12.11
N GLY A 116 -15.49 -3.84 -11.08
CA GLY A 116 -16.90 -4.08 -10.71
C GLY A 116 -17.58 -5.21 -11.49
N HIS A 117 -16.86 -5.91 -12.37
CA HIS A 117 -17.43 -7.02 -13.13
C HIS A 117 -17.60 -8.27 -12.24
N ARG A 118 -18.55 -9.12 -12.63
CA ARG A 118 -18.85 -10.39 -11.96
C ARG A 118 -18.45 -11.55 -12.88
N PRO A 119 -17.22 -12.05 -12.79
CA PRO A 119 -16.78 -13.17 -13.62
C PRO A 119 -17.62 -14.41 -13.33
N ALA A 120 -17.86 -15.24 -14.36
CA ALA A 120 -18.62 -16.49 -14.28
C ALA A 120 -17.82 -17.61 -13.60
N VAL A 121 -17.34 -17.37 -12.37
CA VAL A 121 -16.62 -18.33 -11.54
C VAL A 121 -17.26 -18.40 -10.15
N SER A 122 -17.06 -19.51 -9.45
CA SER A 122 -17.51 -19.62 -8.06
C SER A 122 -16.80 -18.62 -7.15
N GLY A 123 -17.46 -18.20 -6.07
CA GLY A 123 -16.88 -17.30 -5.07
C GLY A 123 -15.58 -17.85 -4.46
N ARG A 124 -15.48 -19.18 -4.28
CA ARG A 124 -14.26 -19.86 -3.81
C ARG A 124 -13.09 -19.72 -4.80
N THR A 125 -13.35 -19.91 -6.09
CA THR A 125 -12.31 -19.77 -7.13
C THR A 125 -11.85 -18.32 -7.24
N LEU A 126 -12.79 -17.38 -7.21
CA LEU A 126 -12.49 -15.95 -7.19
C LEU A 126 -11.62 -15.57 -6.00
N GLU A 127 -12.02 -15.97 -4.78
CA GLU A 127 -11.30 -15.65 -3.56
C GLU A 127 -9.89 -16.25 -3.52
N ARG A 128 -9.73 -17.50 -3.98
CA ARG A 128 -8.43 -18.15 -4.11
C ARG A 128 -7.51 -17.39 -5.06
N ARG A 129 -8.02 -17.01 -6.23
CA ARG A 129 -7.22 -16.31 -7.26
C ARG A 129 -6.89 -14.89 -6.84
N PHE A 130 -7.83 -14.21 -6.18
CA PHE A 130 -7.59 -12.90 -5.60
C PHE A 130 -6.46 -12.94 -4.57
N ARG A 131 -6.50 -13.88 -3.61
CA ARG A 131 -5.41 -14.06 -2.63
C ARG A 131 -4.07 -14.39 -3.27
N ALA A 132 -4.06 -15.24 -4.30
CA ALA A 132 -2.82 -15.58 -5.00
C ALA A 132 -2.18 -14.35 -5.66
N ALA A 133 -2.98 -13.44 -6.21
CA ALA A 133 -2.49 -12.23 -6.86
C ALA A 133 -2.11 -11.11 -5.87
N THR A 134 -2.86 -10.95 -4.78
CA THR A 134 -2.75 -9.78 -3.88
C THR A 134 -2.15 -10.11 -2.51
N GLY A 135 -1.97 -11.38 -2.17
CA GLY A 135 -1.65 -11.81 -0.80
C GLY A 135 -2.82 -11.73 0.18
N LEU A 136 -3.89 -10.99 -0.15
CA LEU A 136 -4.97 -10.65 0.77
C LEU A 136 -6.32 -11.15 0.29
N THR A 137 -7.26 -11.28 1.22
CA THR A 137 -8.66 -11.57 0.90
C THR A 137 -9.35 -10.33 0.31
N ARG A 138 -10.42 -10.49 -0.47
CA ARG A 138 -11.18 -9.31 -0.95
C ARG A 138 -11.75 -8.51 0.21
N GLY A 139 -12.16 -9.19 1.28
CA GLY A 139 -12.67 -8.56 2.50
C GLY A 139 -11.60 -7.76 3.23
N ALA A 140 -10.38 -8.30 3.34
CA ALA A 140 -9.26 -7.62 3.98
C ALA A 140 -8.87 -6.35 3.23
N VAL A 141 -8.74 -6.43 1.89
CA VAL A 141 -8.49 -5.23 1.05
C VAL A 141 -9.57 -4.18 1.29
N ARG A 142 -10.86 -4.56 1.27
CA ARG A 142 -11.96 -3.62 1.55
C ARG A 142 -11.86 -3.00 2.94
N GLN A 143 -11.53 -3.77 3.97
CA GLN A 143 -11.43 -3.24 5.33
C GLN A 143 -10.25 -2.28 5.50
N ILE A 144 -9.10 -2.58 4.89
CA ILE A 144 -7.91 -1.73 4.91
C ILE A 144 -8.19 -0.40 4.20
N GLU A 145 -8.66 -0.44 2.95
CA GLU A 145 -8.97 0.79 2.19
C GLU A 145 -10.06 1.61 2.89
N ARG A 146 -11.09 0.96 3.43
CA ARG A 146 -12.15 1.63 4.19
C ARG A 146 -11.63 2.30 5.47
N ALA A 147 -10.67 1.69 6.17
CA ALA A 147 -10.06 2.29 7.35
C ALA A 147 -9.15 3.47 6.99
N ARG A 148 -8.41 3.38 5.87
CA ARG A 148 -7.60 4.49 5.33
C ARG A 148 -8.47 5.69 4.96
N THR A 149 -9.53 5.48 4.18
CA THR A 149 -10.50 6.54 3.85
C THR A 149 -11.16 7.13 5.08
N ALA A 150 -11.50 6.30 6.09
CA ALA A 150 -12.02 6.81 7.35
C ALA A 150 -11.03 7.74 8.05
N ALA A 151 -9.74 7.39 8.05
CA ALA A 151 -8.70 8.20 8.66
C ALA A 151 -8.48 9.53 7.94
N GLU A 152 -8.50 9.52 6.60
CA GLU A 152 -8.43 10.73 5.78
C GLU A 152 -9.60 11.70 6.07
N LEU A 153 -10.84 11.18 6.09
CA LEU A 153 -12.02 12.00 6.42
C LEU A 153 -11.95 12.58 7.84
N LEU A 154 -11.56 11.77 8.82
CA LEU A 154 -11.45 12.22 10.21
C LEU A 154 -10.35 13.28 10.39
N ALA A 155 -9.23 13.15 9.69
CA ALA A 155 -8.18 14.17 9.67
C ALA A 155 -8.61 15.43 8.91
N GLY A 156 -9.46 15.29 7.89
CA GLY A 156 -10.14 16.39 7.20
C GLY A 156 -11.16 17.14 8.06
N GLY A 157 -11.54 16.58 9.21
CA GLY A 157 -12.44 17.20 10.19
C GLY A 157 -13.86 16.65 10.20
N ASP A 158 -14.18 15.64 9.38
CA ASP A 158 -15.51 15.05 9.35
C ASP A 158 -15.95 14.50 10.74
N PRO A 159 -17.22 14.69 11.14
CA PRO A 159 -17.78 14.08 12.34
C PRO A 159 -17.72 12.55 12.30
N ALA A 160 -17.54 11.91 13.46
CA ALA A 160 -17.29 10.45 13.51
C ALA A 160 -18.56 9.68 13.13
N VAL A 161 -19.71 10.18 13.57
CA VAL A 161 -21.05 9.70 13.17
C VAL A 161 -21.26 9.74 11.66
N ASP A 162 -20.80 10.79 10.98
CA ASP A 162 -20.92 10.93 9.52
C ASP A 162 -20.01 9.94 8.81
N VAL A 163 -18.79 9.74 9.30
CA VAL A 163 -17.84 8.74 8.78
C VAL A 163 -18.37 7.32 8.97
N VAL A 164 -19.00 7.03 10.12
CA VAL A 164 -19.65 5.73 10.39
C VAL A 164 -20.72 5.45 9.34
N ALA A 165 -21.62 6.40 9.12
CA ALA A 165 -22.70 6.27 8.14
C ALA A 165 -22.17 6.17 6.70
N LYS A 166 -21.24 7.06 6.32
CA LYS A 166 -20.69 7.16 4.96
C LYS A 166 -19.90 5.92 4.54
N LEU A 167 -19.20 5.28 5.49
CA LEU A 167 -18.36 4.11 5.23
C LEU A 167 -18.98 2.80 5.73
N ASP A 168 -20.26 2.80 6.07
CA ASP A 168 -21.02 1.60 6.44
C ASP A 168 -20.34 0.83 7.60
N TYR A 169 -19.89 1.58 8.62
CA TYR A 169 -19.57 1.00 9.91
C TYR A 169 -20.86 0.83 10.71
N PHE A 170 -20.90 -0.22 11.53
CA PHE A 170 -22.07 -0.47 12.37
C PHE A 170 -22.27 0.63 13.42
N ASP A 171 -21.18 1.06 14.05
CA ASP A 171 -21.15 2.12 15.05
C ASP A 171 -19.73 2.71 15.21
N GLU A 172 -19.59 3.72 16.06
CA GLU A 172 -18.29 4.34 16.39
C GLU A 172 -17.28 3.35 17.03
N PRO A 173 -17.66 2.45 17.97
CA PRO A 173 -16.76 1.39 18.45
C PRO A 173 -16.15 0.52 17.34
N HIS A 174 -16.92 0.15 16.32
CA HIS A 174 -16.41 -0.64 15.19
C HIS A 174 -15.45 0.17 14.33
N LEU A 175 -15.73 1.45 14.09
CA LEU A 175 -14.79 2.37 13.45
C LEU A 175 -13.50 2.50 14.26
N ALA A 176 -13.59 2.73 15.56
CA ALA A 176 -12.44 2.87 16.46
C ALA A 176 -11.56 1.59 16.46
N ARG A 177 -12.17 0.41 16.43
CA ARG A 177 -11.44 -0.86 16.32
C ARG A 177 -10.70 -0.99 14.99
N ALA A 178 -11.32 -0.60 13.88
CA ALA A 178 -10.69 -0.61 12.57
C ALA A 178 -9.50 0.36 12.51
N LEU A 179 -9.67 1.59 13.00
CA LEU A 179 -8.59 2.59 13.05
C LEU A 179 -7.41 2.11 13.91
N ARG A 180 -7.66 1.54 15.08
CA ARG A 180 -6.58 0.96 15.92
C ARG A 180 -5.85 -0.19 15.20
N THR A 181 -6.58 -1.01 14.45
CA THR A 181 -6.01 -2.19 13.78
C THR A 181 -5.19 -1.79 12.55
N TYR A 182 -5.72 -0.92 11.70
CA TYR A 182 -5.14 -0.64 10.38
C TYR A 182 -4.35 0.66 10.33
N VAL A 183 -4.71 1.66 11.13
CA VAL A 183 -4.12 3.01 11.07
C VAL A 183 -3.20 3.30 12.27
N GLY A 184 -3.45 2.67 13.42
CA GLY A 184 -2.67 2.90 14.63
C GLY A 184 -2.92 4.28 15.26
N ARG A 185 -4.09 4.88 14.97
CA ARG A 185 -4.53 6.16 15.52
C ARG A 185 -5.97 6.08 16.02
N THR A 186 -6.28 6.93 16.99
CA THR A 186 -7.66 7.18 17.42
C THR A 186 -8.29 8.32 16.62
N VAL A 187 -9.61 8.45 16.70
CA VAL A 187 -10.35 9.57 16.13
C VAL A 187 -9.79 10.92 16.58
N GLY A 188 -9.58 11.09 17.89
CA GLY A 188 -9.03 12.32 18.45
C GLY A 188 -7.62 12.63 17.92
N GLN A 189 -6.74 11.62 17.89
CA GLN A 189 -5.39 11.81 17.33
C GLN A 189 -5.42 12.21 15.85
N LEU A 190 -6.33 11.66 15.05
CA LEU A 190 -6.44 12.04 13.64
C LEU A 190 -6.92 13.49 13.46
N ARG A 191 -7.87 13.93 14.28
CA ARG A 191 -8.40 15.31 14.25
C ARG A 191 -7.39 16.34 14.73
N ASP A 192 -6.70 16.02 15.81
CA ASP A 192 -5.79 16.95 16.47
C ASP A 192 -4.38 16.94 15.84
N GLY A 193 -4.15 16.11 14.81
CA GLY A 193 -2.81 15.85 14.25
C GLY A 193 -1.85 15.19 15.25
N GLY A 194 -2.38 14.53 16.27
CA GLY A 194 -1.64 13.90 17.35
C GLY A 194 -1.02 12.55 16.99
N GLY A 195 -0.01 12.14 17.75
CA GLY A 195 0.66 10.83 17.59
C GLY A 195 1.87 10.82 16.66
N GLY A 196 2.26 11.97 16.11
CA GLY A 196 3.46 12.12 15.27
C GLY A 196 3.31 11.55 13.86
N ALA A 197 4.40 11.55 13.10
CA ALA A 197 4.42 11.18 11.67
C ALA A 197 3.75 9.81 11.40
N ILE A 198 2.92 9.79 10.36
CA ILE A 198 2.12 8.64 9.93
C ILE A 198 2.25 8.46 8.41
N ALA A 199 2.33 7.21 7.96
CA ALA A 199 2.41 6.85 6.53
C ALA A 199 1.03 6.89 5.86
N LEU A 200 0.35 8.03 5.97
CA LEU A 200 -0.94 8.32 5.35
C LEU A 200 -0.99 9.83 5.09
N ASP A 201 -1.48 10.24 3.91
CA ASP A 201 -1.63 11.66 3.60
C ASP A 201 -2.86 12.24 4.30
N VAL A 202 -2.70 12.50 5.60
CA VAL A 202 -3.71 13.17 6.44
C VAL A 202 -3.55 14.70 6.46
N GLY A 203 -2.60 15.25 5.69
CA GLY A 203 -2.18 16.65 5.76
C GLY A 203 -2.85 17.59 4.75
N GLN A 204 -3.48 17.07 3.70
CA GLN A 204 -4.11 17.92 2.69
C GLN A 204 -5.56 18.24 3.07
N ARG A 205 -5.74 19.40 3.72
CA ARG A 205 -7.03 20.12 3.61
C ARG A 205 -7.30 20.31 2.12
N SER A 206 -8.25 19.58 1.56
CA SER A 206 -8.79 19.90 0.24
C SER A 206 -9.51 21.24 0.37
N THR A 207 -8.78 22.35 0.24
CA THR A 207 -9.37 23.66 0.00
C THR A 207 -9.94 23.62 -1.41
N SER A 208 -11.24 23.41 -1.52
CA SER A 208 -12.01 23.81 -2.70
C SER A 208 -12.14 25.33 -2.75
#